data_AF-A0A1F7X3E6-F1
#
_entry.id   AF-A0A1F7X3E6-F1
#
_cell.length_a   1.000
_cell.length_b   1.000
_cell.length_c   1.000
_cell.angle_alpha   90.00
_cell.angle_beta   90.00
_cell.angle_gamma   90.00
#
_symmetry.space_group_name_H-M   'P 1'
#
loop_
_entity.id
_entity.type
_entity.pdbx_description
1 polymer ?
#
loop_
_entity_poly.entity_id
_entity_poly.type
_entity_poly.pdbx_seq_one_letter_code
_entity_poly.pdbx_strand_id
1 'polypeptide(L)' 'MKEEKLKEFIKGKIADTIGVEVEDIEDTDTFSEELHMSATDFTDFLNTLGGLGIDAQSLELSPALSVEELVETVSSHVAE' A
#
# COMPACT_ATOMS: atom_id res chain seq x y z
N MET A 1 3.07 -12.95 7.55
CA MET A 1 3.17 -11.77 8.46
C MET A 1 1.83 -11.62 9.18
N LYS A 2 1.74 -10.87 10.30
CA LYS A 2 0.43 -10.49 10.85
C LYS A 2 -0.10 -9.29 10.06
N GLU A 3 -1.38 -9.31 9.71
CA GLU A 3 -2.07 -8.28 8.92
C GLU A 3 -1.89 -6.86 9.49
N GLU A 4 -1.96 -6.69 10.81
CA GLU A 4 -1.68 -5.41 11.48
C GLU A 4 -0.29 -4.86 11.15
N LYS A 5 0.75 -5.71 11.15
CA LYS A 5 2.12 -5.26 10.83
C LYS A 5 2.26 -4.87 9.37
N LEU A 6 1.55 -5.55 8.48
CA LEU A 6 1.53 -5.22 7.06
C LEU A 6 0.85 -3.87 6.84
N LYS A 7 -0.29 -3.64 7.51
CA LYS A 7 -1.03 -2.38 7.49
C LYS A 7 -0.20 -1.20 7.98
N GLU A 8 0.42 -1.30 9.16
CA GLU A 8 1.30 -0.26 9.68
C GLU A 8 2.48 0.02 8.75
N PHE A 9 3.03 -1.02 8.13
CA PHE A 9 4.14 -0.88 7.19
C PHE A 9 3.73 -0.17 5.90
N ILE A 10 2.60 -0.59 5.30
CA ILE A 10 2.03 0.00 4.10
C ILE A 10 1.72 1.47 4.35
N LYS A 11 1.00 1.79 5.42
CA LYS A 11 0.73 3.19 5.80
C LYS A 11 2.02 3.97 5.99
N GLY A 12 3.01 3.41 6.70
CA GLY A 12 4.32 4.02 6.90
C GLY A 12 5.03 4.37 5.60
N LYS A 13 4.92 3.51 4.59
CA LYS A 13 5.50 3.73 3.28
C LYS A 13 4.73 4.74 2.44
N ILE A 14 3.41 4.69 2.45
CA ILE A 14 2.57 5.71 1.80
C ILE A 14 2.91 7.09 2.38
N ALA A 15 2.92 7.20 3.71
CA ALA A 15 3.25 8.42 4.44
C ALA A 15 4.62 8.98 4.03
N ASP A 16 5.64 8.13 3.94
CA ASP A 16 6.99 8.50 3.47
C ASP A 16 6.98 8.97 2.01
N THR A 17 6.20 8.33 1.14
CA THR A 17 6.10 8.68 -0.29
C THR A 17 5.43 10.03 -0.51
N ILE A 18 4.32 10.32 0.18
CA ILE A 18 3.54 11.56 -0.01
C ILE A 18 3.95 12.67 0.97
N GLY A 19 4.78 12.35 1.96
CA GLY A 19 5.29 13.30 2.95
C GLY A 19 4.28 13.71 4.01
N VAL A 20 3.37 12.80 4.39
CA VAL A 20 2.37 13.01 5.48
C VAL A 20 2.66 12.10 6.66
N GLU A 21 1.89 12.24 7.73
CA GLU A 21 1.95 11.35 8.89
C GLU A 21 1.04 10.14 8.68
N VAL A 22 1.46 8.96 9.18
CA VAL A 22 0.65 7.73 9.12
C VAL A 22 -0.72 7.85 9.77
N GLU A 23 -0.85 8.78 10.71
CA GLU A 23 -2.08 9.07 11.45
C GLU A 23 -3.11 9.82 10.59
N ASP A 24 -2.64 10.51 9.54
CA ASP A 24 -3.46 11.25 8.57
C ASP A 24 -4.01 10.34 7.47
N ILE A 25 -3.56 9.08 7.40
CA ILE A 25 -3.96 8.10 6.39
C ILE A 25 -5.06 7.20 6.96
N GLU A 26 -6.26 7.32 6.42
CA GLU A 26 -7.38 6.45 6.71
C GLU A 26 -7.29 5.12 5.93
N ASP A 27 -8.06 4.14 6.40
CA ASP A 27 -8.09 2.80 5.79
C ASP A 27 -8.81 2.82 4.43
N THR A 28 -9.84 3.66 4.36
CA THR A 28 -10.70 3.87 3.19
C THR A 28 -10.08 4.80 2.16
N ASP A 29 -8.97 5.49 2.50
CA ASP A 29 -8.32 6.44 1.60
C ASP A 29 -7.82 5.75 0.34
N THR A 30 -8.16 6.34 -0.80
CA THR A 30 -7.74 5.85 -2.11
C THR A 30 -6.35 6.40 -2.47
N PHE A 31 -5.49 5.58 -3.06
CA PHE A 31 -4.13 6.03 -3.44
C PHE A 31 -4.16 7.20 -4.44
N SER A 32 -5.05 7.17 -5.42
CA SER A 32 -5.11 8.20 -6.47
C SER A 32 -5.83 9.47 -6.09
N GLU A 33 -6.94 9.36 -5.35
CA GLU A 33 -7.83 10.50 -5.06
C GLU A 33 -7.45 11.17 -3.75
N GLU A 34 -7.54 10.46 -2.63
CA GLU A 34 -7.28 11.06 -1.32
C GLU A 34 -5.78 11.24 -1.04
N LEU A 35 -4.97 10.22 -1.33
CA LEU A 35 -3.53 10.25 -1.10
C LEU A 35 -2.76 10.96 -2.22
N HIS A 36 -3.45 11.36 -3.30
CA HIS A 36 -2.87 12.08 -4.43
C HIS A 36 -1.61 11.42 -5.03
N MET A 37 -1.46 10.09 -4.89
CA MET A 37 -0.34 9.35 -5.45
C MET A 37 -0.51 9.21 -6.96
N SER A 38 0.53 9.60 -7.71
CA SER A 38 0.53 9.33 -9.14
C SER A 38 0.75 7.83 -9.38
N ALA A 39 0.42 7.36 -10.59
CA ALA A 39 0.70 5.97 -10.99
C ALA A 39 2.19 5.60 -10.82
N THR A 40 3.10 6.57 -10.97
CA THR A 40 4.53 6.39 -10.70
C THR A 40 4.82 6.18 -9.23
N ASP A 41 4.30 7.03 -8.34
CA ASP A 41 4.47 6.90 -6.88
C ASP A 41 3.89 5.56 -6.38
N PHE A 42 2.72 5.19 -6.89
CA PHE A 42 2.09 3.91 -6.58
C PHE A 42 2.96 2.73 -7.03
N THR A 43 3.51 2.78 -8.24
CA THR A 43 4.41 1.72 -8.74
C THR A 43 5.70 1.62 -7.92
N ASP A 44 6.27 2.75 -7.51
CA ASP A 44 7.46 2.80 -6.65
C ASP A 44 7.17 2.21 -5.25
N PHE A 45 6.01 2.53 -4.70
CA PHE A 45 5.49 1.94 -3.48
C PHE A 45 5.32 0.40 -3.60
N LEU A 46 4.72 -0.09 -4.69
CA LEU A 46 4.61 -1.53 -4.93
C LEU A 46 5.98 -2.20 -5.08
N ASN A 47 6.95 -1.50 -5.66
CA ASN A 47 8.32 -2.01 -5.82
C ASN A 47 9.04 -2.11 -4.46
N THR A 48 8.79 -1.17 -3.54
CA THR A 48 9.31 -1.26 -2.17
C THR A 48 8.72 -2.43 -1.40
N LEU A 49 7.46 -2.82 -1.66
CA LEU A 49 6.88 -4.07 -1.16
C LEU A 49 7.56 -5.30 -1.78
N GLY A 50 7.84 -5.26 -3.09
CA GLY A 50 8.61 -6.29 -3.82
C GLY A 50 9.96 -6.59 -3.18
N GLY A 51 10.69 -5.55 -2.76
CA GLY A 51 11.97 -5.67 -2.06
C GLY A 51 11.93 -6.45 -0.74
N LEU A 52 10.73 -6.67 -0.18
CA LEU A 52 10.50 -7.42 1.07
C LEU A 52 10.03 -8.86 0.82
N GLY A 53 9.93 -9.27 -0.44
CA GLY A 53 9.38 -10.57 -0.86
C GLY A 53 7.87 -10.56 -1.04
N ILE A 54 7.26 -9.38 -1.16
CA ILE A 54 5.84 -9.22 -1.44
C ILE A 54 5.69 -8.75 -2.89
N ASP A 55 5.37 -9.67 -3.80
CA ASP A 55 5.22 -9.38 -5.23
C ASP A 55 3.88 -8.67 -5.55
N ALA A 56 3.70 -7.49 -4.96
CA ALA A 56 2.50 -6.67 -5.14
C ALA A 56 2.33 -6.19 -6.60
N GLN A 57 3.39 -6.18 -7.40
CA GLN A 57 3.31 -5.88 -8.83
C GLN A 57 2.66 -7.00 -9.65
N SER A 58 2.69 -8.24 -9.14
CA SER A 58 2.02 -9.38 -9.78
C SER A 58 0.53 -9.46 -9.43
N LEU A 59 0.13 -8.79 -8.35
CA LEU A 59 -1.26 -8.56 -8.02
C LEU A 59 -1.73 -7.42 -8.94
N GLU A 60 -2.80 -7.61 -9.71
CA GLU A 60 -3.35 -6.60 -10.63
C GLU A 60 -3.96 -5.40 -9.86
N LEU A 61 -3.11 -4.70 -9.10
CA LEU A 61 -3.47 -3.61 -8.23
C LEU A 61 -3.58 -2.31 -9.03
N SER A 62 -4.48 -1.46 -8.60
CA SER A 62 -4.72 -0.16 -9.22
C SER A 62 -4.65 0.94 -8.17
N PRO A 63 -4.24 2.16 -8.56
CA PRO A 63 -4.18 3.29 -7.63
C PRO A 63 -5.58 3.75 -7.19
N ALA A 64 -6.65 3.23 -7.81
CA ALA A 64 -8.03 3.43 -7.40
C ALA A 64 -8.46 2.53 -6.22
N LEU A 65 -7.56 1.70 -5.69
CA LEU A 65 -7.82 0.90 -4.49
C LEU A 65 -7.65 1.75 -3.23
N SER A 66 -8.31 1.34 -2.15
CA SER A 66 -8.09 1.89 -0.82
C SER A 66 -6.92 1.20 -0.11
N VAL A 67 -6.38 1.82 0.94
CA VAL A 67 -5.31 1.24 1.75
C VAL A 67 -5.71 -0.12 2.32
N GLU A 68 -6.96 -0.27 2.80
CA GLU A 68 -7.48 -1.54 3.30
C GLU A 68 -7.47 -2.64 2.24
N GLU A 69 -7.96 -2.35 1.04
CA GLU A 69 -8.06 -3.31 -0.07
C GLU A 69 -6.69 -3.82 -0.48
N LEU A 70 -5.69 -2.92 -0.52
CA LEU A 70 -4.30 -3.28 -0.76
C LEU A 70 -3.79 -4.23 0.33
N VAL A 71 -3.99 -3.87 1.61
CA VAL A 71 -3.52 -4.65 2.76
C VAL A 71 -4.15 -6.03 2.73
N GLU A 72 -5.46 -6.15 2.49
CA GLU A 72 -6.16 -7.44 2.40
C GLU A 72 -5.66 -8.28 1.23
N THR A 73 -5.50 -7.67 0.04
CA THR A 73 -5.01 -8.36 -1.15
C THR A 73 -3.59 -8.90 -0.91
N VAL A 74 -2.72 -8.08 -0.34
CA VAL A 74 -1.35 -8.47 -0.02
C VAL A 74 -1.30 -9.49 1.12
N SER A 75 -2.11 -9.32 2.17
CA SER A 75 -2.21 -10.24 3.31
C SER A 75 -2.63 -11.63 2.83
N SER A 76 -3.63 -11.70 1.95
CA SER A 76 -4.10 -12.91 1.30
C SER A 76 -3.00 -13.57 0.47
N HIS A 77 -2.22 -12.80 -0.29
CA HIS A 77 -1.15 -13.32 -1.12
C HIS A 77 0.08 -13.82 -0.33
N VAL A 78 0.42 -13.16 0.78
CA VAL A 78 1.55 -13.54 1.65
C VAL A 78 1.19 -14.70 2.60
N ALA A 79 -0.09 -15.04 2.73
CA ALA A 79 -0.57 -16.16 3.53
C ALA A 79 -0.47 -17.52 2.81
N GLU A 80 -0.18 -17.53 1.50
CA GLU A 80 0.02 -18.74 0.69
C GLU A 80 1.47 -19.25 0.65
#